data_AF-A0A7C6ICV5-F1
#
_entry.id   AF-A0A7C6ICV5-F1
#
_cell.length_a   1.000
_cell.length_b   1.000
_cell.length_c   1.000
_cell.angle_alpha   90.00
_cell.angle_beta   90.00
_cell.angle_gamma   90.00
#
_symmetry.space_group_name_H-M   'P 1'
#
loop_
_entity.id
_entity.type
_entity.pdbx_description
1 polymer ?
#
loop_
_entity_poly.entity_id
_entity_poly.type
_entity_poly.pdbx_seq_one_letter_code
_entity_poly.pdbx_strand_id
1 'polypeptide(L)'
;LGRANFHAGHTGMTVYLDVDYRSPTPILEPLVITGRQVHRDGRKVWSEGALWAGDRLCATAEGFFVLPGDLLRENRRRLTGG
;
A
#
# COMPACT_ATOMS: atom_id res chain seq x y z
N LEU A 1 1.76 -0.86 -2.50
CA LEU A 1 0.77 -1.46 -1.58
C LEU A 1 -0.64 -0.87 -1.71
N GLY A 2 -0.82 0.46 -1.73
CA GLY A 2 -2.16 1.06 -1.94
C GLY A 2 -2.89 0.57 -3.21
N ARG A 3 -2.16 0.39 -4.32
CA ARG A 3 -2.70 -0.25 -5.53
C ARG A 3 -3.16 -1.70 -5.31
N ALA A 4 -2.41 -2.49 -4.54
CA ALA A 4 -2.80 -3.87 -4.24
C ALA A 4 -4.09 -3.91 -3.40
N ASN A 5 -4.22 -3.01 -2.43
CA ASN A 5 -5.46 -2.85 -1.67
C ASN A 5 -6.64 -2.41 -2.55
N PHE A 6 -6.43 -1.46 -3.45
CA PHE A 6 -7.46 -1.03 -4.39
C PHE A 6 -7.93 -2.19 -5.27
N HIS A 7 -7.00 -2.99 -5.81
CA HIS A 7 -7.32 -4.21 -6.57
C HIS A 7 -8.06 -5.26 -5.72
N ALA A 8 -7.81 -5.29 -4.41
CA ALA A 8 -8.55 -6.11 -3.45
C ALA A 8 -9.87 -5.47 -2.96
N GLY A 9 -10.34 -4.39 -3.57
CA GLY A 9 -11.61 -3.73 -3.22
C GLY A 9 -11.56 -2.78 -2.02
N HIS A 10 -10.37 -2.42 -1.55
CA HIS A 10 -10.18 -1.61 -0.35
C HIS A 10 -9.34 -0.36 -0.63
N THR A 11 -9.90 0.82 -0.42
CA THR A 11 -9.17 2.09 -0.52
C THR A 11 -8.96 2.67 0.88
N GLY A 12 -7.79 2.40 1.45
CA GLY A 12 -7.39 2.88 2.76
C GLY A 12 -6.32 3.97 2.69
N MET A 13 -6.27 4.82 3.70
CA MET A 13 -5.17 5.77 3.90
C MET A 13 -3.99 5.03 4.54
N THR A 14 -2.78 5.26 4.05
CA THR A 14 -1.55 4.68 4.64
C THR A 14 -1.39 5.19 6.06
N VAL A 15 -1.20 4.28 7.02
CA VAL A 15 -0.92 4.60 8.43
C VAL A 15 0.54 4.29 8.77
N TYR A 16 1.03 3.11 8.40
CA TYR A 16 2.47 2.82 8.45
C TYR A 16 2.92 2.09 7.18
N LEU A 17 4.20 2.26 6.89
CA LEU A 17 4.92 1.52 5.86
C LEU A 17 6.29 1.16 6.42
N ASP A 18 6.57 -0.13 6.51
CA ASP A 18 7.85 -0.69 6.89
C ASP A 18 8.51 -1.31 5.65
N VAL A 19 9.80 -1.06 5.46
CA VAL A 19 10.55 -1.51 4.27
C VAL A 19 11.90 -2.05 4.69
N ASP A 20 12.11 -3.34 4.45
CA ASP A 20 13.42 -3.97 4.61
C ASP A 20 14.17 -3.95 3.30
N TYR A 21 15.31 -3.27 3.27
CA TYR A 21 16.24 -3.32 2.14
C TYR A 21 17.14 -4.56 2.25
N ARG A 22 16.98 -5.50 1.32
CA ARG A 22 17.67 -6.79 1.31
C ARG A 22 18.94 -6.78 0.45
N SER A 23 18.94 -5.98 -0.63
CA SER A 23 20.12 -5.77 -1.48
C SER A 23 20.03 -4.45 -2.25
N PRO A 24 21.14 -3.95 -2.83
CA PRO A 24 21.11 -2.76 -3.68
C PRO A 24 20.11 -2.90 -4.83
N THR A 25 19.34 -1.84 -5.10
CA THR A 25 18.44 -1.77 -6.25
C THR A 25 19.20 -1.18 -7.44
N PRO A 26 19.29 -1.89 -8.58
CA PRO A 26 20.03 -1.41 -9.74
C PRO A 26 19.29 -0.27 -10.42
N ILE A 27 20.04 0.63 -11.05
CA ILE A 27 19.50 1.72 -11.86
C ILE A 27 19.44 1.32 -13.32
N LEU A 28 18.46 1.85 -14.08
CA LEU A 28 18.32 1.62 -15.53
C LEU A 28 18.10 0.14 -15.93
N GLU A 29 17.70 -0.69 -14.98
CA GLU A 29 17.33 -2.09 -15.21
C GLU A 29 15.83 -2.30 -14.91
N PRO A 30 15.16 -3.27 -15.56
CA PRO A 30 13.78 -3.61 -15.25
C PRO A 30 13.61 -4.09 -13.81
N LEU A 31 12.61 -3.55 -13.12
CA LEU A 31 12.26 -3.92 -11.75
C LEU A 31 10.83 -4.46 -11.70
N VAL A 32 10.61 -5.51 -10.91
CA VAL A 32 9.28 -6.08 -10.66
C VAL A 32 8.86 -5.75 -9.24
N ILE A 33 7.76 -5.02 -9.11
CA ILE A 33 7.13 -4.72 -7.82
C ILE A 33 5.86 -5.56 -7.70
N THR A 34 5.79 -6.35 -6.65
CA THR A 34 4.60 -7.13 -6.29
C THR A 34 3.95 -6.56 -5.04
N GLY A 35 2.66 -6.81 -4.88
CA GLY A 35 1.97 -6.51 -3.64
C GLY A 35 0.64 -7.24 -3.55
N ARG A 36 0.27 -7.62 -2.33
CA ARG A 36 -0.99 -8.30 -2.03
C ARG A 36 -1.57 -7.77 -0.73
N GLN A 37 -2.89 -7.68 -0.64
CA GLN A 37 -3.56 -7.58 0.65
C GLN A 37 -3.45 -8.92 1.36
N VAL A 38 -3.13 -8.91 2.65
CA VAL A 38 -2.89 -10.15 3.43
C VAL A 38 -3.89 -10.36 4.54
N HIS A 39 -4.39 -9.27 5.13
CA HIS A 39 -5.35 -9.34 6.22
C HIS A 39 -6.20 -8.09 6.28
N ARG A 40 -7.45 -8.23 6.76
CA ARG A 40 -8.32 -7.13 7.09
C ARG A 40 -9.10 -7.45 8.37
N ASP A 41 -9.14 -6.48 9.27
CA ASP A 41 -9.95 -6.50 10.49
C ASP A 41 -10.73 -5.17 10.60
N GLY A 42 -12.04 -5.22 10.30
CA GLY A 42 -12.88 -4.04 10.29
C GLY A 42 -12.38 -2.98 9.30
N ARG A 43 -11.82 -1.87 9.80
CA ARG A 43 -11.23 -0.79 8.99
C ARG A 43 -9.72 -0.91 8.80
N LYS A 44 -9.08 -1.83 9.50
CA LYS A 44 -7.65 -2.10 9.48
C LYS A 44 -7.32 -3.03 8.32
N VAL A 45 -6.37 -2.65 7.47
CA VAL A 45 -5.99 -3.41 6.28
C VAL A 45 -4.47 -3.54 6.25
N TRP A 46 -3.98 -4.77 6.14
CA TRP A 46 -2.55 -5.07 6.02
C TRP A 46 -2.22 -5.58 4.62
N SER A 47 -1.04 -5.24 4.15
CA SER A 47 -0.53 -5.65 2.85
C SER A 47 0.95 -5.91 2.92
N GLU A 48 1.41 -6.79 2.05
CA GLU A 48 2.82 -7.08 1.86
C GLU A 48 3.20 -6.81 0.41
N GLY A 49 4.48 -6.52 0.17
CA GLY A 49 5.03 -6.36 -1.16
C GLY A 49 6.52 -6.68 -1.21
N ALA A 50 7.01 -6.82 -2.43
CA ALA A 50 8.41 -7.11 -2.69
C ALA A 50 8.87 -6.42 -3.98
N LEU A 51 10.14 -6.02 -4.00
CA LEU A 51 10.84 -5.44 -5.12
C LEU A 51 11.94 -6.41 -5.58
N TRP A 52 11.89 -6.78 -6.85
CA TRP A 52 12.84 -7.70 -7.47
C TRP A 52 13.55 -7.06 -8.66
N ALA A 53 14.84 -7.38 -8.83
CA ALA A 53 15.61 -7.12 -10.04
C ALA A 53 16.03 -8.47 -10.64
N GLY A 54 15.28 -8.96 -11.63
CA GLY A 54 15.35 -10.37 -12.04
C GLY A 54 15.03 -11.27 -10.84
N ASP A 55 15.94 -12.19 -10.51
CA ASP A 55 15.81 -13.11 -9.36
C ASP A 55 16.35 -12.53 -8.04
N ARG A 56 16.90 -11.32 -8.04
CA ARG A 56 17.43 -10.68 -6.82
C ARG A 56 16.33 -9.94 -6.08
N LEU A 57 16.07 -10.34 -4.82
CA LEU A 57 15.21 -9.61 -3.91
C LEU A 57 15.91 -8.35 -3.40
N CYS A 58 15.44 -7.18 -3.81
CA CYS A 58 16.00 -5.90 -3.41
C CYS A 58 15.38 -5.37 -2.12
N ALA A 59 14.06 -5.49 -1.97
CA ALA A 59 13.35 -5.05 -0.77
C ALA A 59 12.05 -5.82 -0.53
N THR A 60 11.66 -5.93 0.74
CA THR A 60 10.31 -6.33 1.16
C THR A 60 9.63 -5.16 1.84
N ALA A 61 8.30 -5.14 1.84
CA ALA A 61 7.54 -4.08 2.49
C ALA A 61 6.28 -4.62 3.17
N GLU A 62 6.01 -4.13 4.37
CA GLU A 62 4.74 -4.30 5.07
C GLU A 62 4.02 -2.96 5.16
N GLY A 63 2.73 -2.95 4.84
CA GLY A 63 1.93 -1.74 4.86
C GLY A 63 0.66 -1.93 5.67
N PHE A 64 0.33 -0.92 6.45
CA PHE A 64 -0.91 -0.85 7.20
C PHE A 64 -1.71 0.36 6.79
N PHE A 65 -2.98 0.13 6.54
CA PHE A 65 -3.91 1.09 6.00
C PHE A 65 -5.18 1.09 6.83
N VAL A 66 -5.82 2.25 6.91
CA VAL A 66 -7.11 2.40 7.56
C VAL A 66 -8.14 2.95 6.58
N LEU A 67 -9.28 2.28 6.47
CA LEU A 67 -10.40 2.75 5.68
C LEU A 67 -10.95 4.07 6.28
N PRO A 68 -11.16 5.11 5.46
CA PRO A 68 -11.53 6.43 5.95
C PRO A 68 -12.93 6.49 6.59
N GLY A 69 -13.77 5.47 6.41
CA GLY A 69 -15.15 5.48 6.91
C GLY A 69 -15.92 6.66 6.32
N ASP A 70 -16.65 7.39 7.17
CA ASP A 70 -17.43 8.57 6.77
C ASP A 70 -16.59 9.84 6.56
N LEU A 71 -15.30 9.83 6.90
CA LEU A 71 -14.42 11.00 6.79
C LEU A 71 -14.42 11.59 5.36
N LEU A 72 -14.38 10.75 4.33
CA LEU A 72 -14.42 11.21 2.94
C LEU A 72 -15.77 11.86 2.58
N ARG A 73 -16.87 11.38 3.15
CA ARG A 73 -18.21 11.95 2.94
C ARG A 73 -18.36 13.28 3.68
N GLU A 74 -17.83 13.37 4.89
CA GLU A 74 -17.82 14.59 5.70
C GLU A 74 -16.98 15.69 5.06
N ASN A 75 -15.75 15.37 4.62
CA ASN A 75 -14.88 16.35 3.94
C ASN A 75 -15.51 16.88 2.65
N ARG A 76 -16.16 16.01 1.87
CA ARG A 76 -16.87 16.43 0.66
C ARG A 76 -17.99 17.40 0.96
N ARG A 77 -18.80 17.13 1.99
CA ARG A 77 -19.87 18.03 2.44
C ARG A 77 -19.33 19.40 2.87
N ARG A 78 -18.17 19.46 3.54
CA ARG A 78 -17.54 20.72 3.94
C ARG A 78 -17.08 21.55 2.73
N LEU A 79 -16.56 20.91 1.68
CA LEU A 79 -16.02 21.59 0.50
C LEU A 79 -17.09 22.10 -0.47
N THR A 80 -18.26 21.44 -0.52
CA THR A 80 -19.37 21.85 -1.40
C THR A 80 -20.42 22.71 -0.70
N GLY A 81 -20.25 22.97 0.60
CA GLY A 81 -21.21 23.67 1.45
C GLY A 81 -20.86 25.14 1.74
N GLY A 82 -19.89 25.72 1.02
CA GLY A 82 -19.62 27.16 0.98
C GLY A 82 -19.93 27.71 -0.40
#